data_AF-A0A396JW13-F1
#
_entry.id   AF-A0A396JW13-F1
#
_cell.length_a   1.000
_cell.length_b   1.000
_cell.length_c   1.000
_cell.angle_alpha   90.00
_cell.angle_beta   90.00
_cell.angle_gamma   90.00
#
_symmetry.space_group_name_H-M   'P 1'
#
loop_
_entity.id
_entity.type
_entity.pdbx_description
1 polymer ?
#
loop_
_entity_poly.entity_id
_entity_poly.type
_entity_poly.pdbx_seq_one_letter_code
_entity_poly.pdbx_strand_id
1 'polypeptide(L)'
;MNLKSRFLLIIVTGGYEEYVKFLRNCHNSLPKHGKVIVLDYIIPEVPNPSKISKHACAIDNLMFLIHGGKERTENEFQNLCMSSGFPNFILLAVISQLCLE
;
A
#
# COMPACT_ATOMS: atom_id res chain seq x y z
N MET A 1 25.26 -4.61 -5.53
CA MET A 1 24.19 -3.87 -4.83
C MET A 1 23.74 -4.68 -3.63
N ASN A 2 23.91 -4.15 -2.41
CA ASN A 2 23.72 -4.89 -1.15
C ASN A 2 22.22 -5.05 -0.83
N LEU A 3 21.70 -6.29 -0.88
CA LEU A 3 20.28 -6.61 -0.63
C LEU A 3 19.82 -6.41 0.84
N LYS A 4 20.73 -6.09 1.77
CA LYS A 4 20.41 -6.00 3.21
C LYS A 4 19.59 -4.77 3.64
N SER A 5 19.21 -3.90 2.71
CA SER A 5 18.56 -2.60 3.01
C SER A 5 17.12 -2.48 2.49
N ARG A 6 16.58 -3.48 1.80
CA ARG A 6 15.30 -3.35 1.10
C ARG A 6 14.44 -4.59 1.32
N PHE A 7 13.47 -4.51 2.22
CA PHE A 7 12.31 -5.39 2.13
C PHE A 7 11.43 -4.80 1.01
N LEU A 8 11.45 -5.47 -0.15
CA LEU A 8 10.42 -5.27 -1.16
C LEU A 8 9.23 -6.11 -0.69
N LEU A 9 8.14 -5.44 -0.38
CA LEU A 9 6.91 -6.09 0.01
C LEU A 9 5.87 -5.81 -1.07
N ILE A 10 5.50 -6.87 -1.77
CA ILE A 10 4.33 -6.89 -2.64
C ILE A 10 3.17 -7.20 -1.70
N ILE A 11 2.38 -6.19 -1.33
CA ILE A 11 1.21 -6.47 -0.51
C ILE A 11 0.06 -6.77 -1.47
N VAL A 12 -0.51 -7.96 -1.31
CA VAL A 12 -1.86 -8.27 -1.77
C VAL A 12 -2.74 -8.05 -0.56
N THR A 13 -3.76 -7.22 -0.75
CA THR A 13 -4.71 -6.66 0.21
C THR A 13 -5.01 -7.51 1.46
N GLY A 14 -5.02 -6.85 2.62
CA GLY A 14 -5.47 -7.40 3.91
C GLY A 14 -6.17 -6.33 4.75
N GLY A 15 -6.87 -6.76 5.80
CA GLY A 15 -7.54 -5.88 6.75
C GLY A 15 -6.58 -4.94 7.47
N TYR A 16 -7.11 -3.85 8.02
CA TYR A 16 -6.31 -2.78 8.64
C TYR A 16 -5.40 -3.30 9.76
N GLU A 17 -5.93 -4.13 10.65
CA GLU A 17 -5.19 -4.66 11.81
C GLU A 17 -4.06 -5.61 11.40
N GLU A 18 -4.31 -6.50 10.43
CA GLU A 18 -3.25 -7.37 9.90
C GLU A 18 -2.14 -6.56 9.26
N TYR A 19 -2.51 -5.52 8.52
CA TYR A 19 -1.57 -4.60 7.86
C TYR A 19 -0.69 -3.88 8.87
N VAL A 20 -1.29 -3.31 9.93
CA VAL A 20 -0.56 -2.60 10.98
C VAL A 20 0.42 -3.54 11.68
N LYS A 21 -0.05 -4.74 12.05
CA LYS A 21 0.76 -5.78 12.70
C LYS A 21 1.93 -6.20 11.83
N PHE A 22 1.67 -6.45 10.54
CA PHE A 22 2.70 -6.81 9.59
C PHE A 22 3.76 -5.71 9.47
N LEU A 23 3.34 -4.47 9.21
CA LEU A 23 4.26 -3.34 9.03
C LEU A 23 5.05 -3.05 10.32
N ARG A 24 4.44 -3.23 11.50
CA ARG A 24 5.13 -3.12 12.79
C ARG A 24 6.22 -4.18 12.95
N ASN A 25 5.96 -5.41 12.52
CA ASN A 25 6.99 -6.46 12.51
C ASN A 25 8.15 -6.12 11.57
N CYS A 26 7.85 -5.57 10.39
CA CYS A 26 8.88 -5.05 9.50
C CYS A 26 9.69 -3.93 10.16
N HIS A 27 9.03 -2.92 10.74
CA HIS A 27 9.69 -1.84 11.46
C HIS A 27 10.67 -2.36 12.52
N ASN A 28 10.25 -3.33 13.33
CA ASN A 28 11.07 -3.94 14.39
C ASN A 28 12.24 -4.78 13.87
N SER A 29 12.14 -5.29 12.64
CA SER A 29 13.16 -6.14 12.01
C SER A 29 14.22 -5.35 11.22
N LEU A 30 13.97 -4.05 11.00
CA LEU A 30 14.87 -3.20 10.21
C LEU A 30 16.07 -2.74 11.05
N PRO A 31 17.26 -2.60 10.43
CA PRO A 31 18.36 -1.89 11.05
C PRO A 31 18.00 -0.41 11.24
N LYS A 32 18.78 0.31 12.05
CA LYS A 32 18.65 1.76 12.20
C LYS A 32 18.69 2.44 10.82
N HIS A 33 17.66 3.23 10.48
CA HIS A 33 17.44 3.86 9.17
C HIS A 33 17.04 2.93 8.01
N GLY A 34 16.66 1.69 8.29
CA GLY A 34 16.05 0.80 7.30
C GLY A 34 14.73 1.34 6.78
N LYS A 35 14.31 0.88 5.60
CA LYS A 35 13.09 1.31 4.91
C LYS A 35 12.29 0.10 4.43
N VAL A 36 10.97 0.23 4.42
CA VAL A 36 10.07 -0.68 3.70
C VAL A 36 9.67 -0.01 2.39
N ILE A 37 9.68 -0.79 1.31
CA ILE A 37 9.10 -0.36 0.04
C ILE A 37 7.86 -1.23 -0.18
N VAL A 38 6.70 -0.58 -0.20
CA VAL A 38 5.41 -1.21 -0.49
C VAL A 38 5.08 -0.94 -1.95
N LEU A 39 4.74 -2.00 -2.68
CA LEU A 39 4.12 -1.90 -3.99
C LEU A 39 2.69 -2.42 -3.85
N ASP A 40 1.71 -1.51 -3.97
CA ASP A 40 0.29 -1.79 -3.82
C ASP A 40 -0.55 -0.79 -4.65
N TYR A 41 -1.85 -1.06 -4.81
CA TYR A 41 -2.78 -0.15 -5.48
C TYR A 41 -3.11 1.05 -4.59
N ILE A 42 -3.14 2.23 -5.22
CA ILE A 42 -3.64 3.45 -4.58
C ILE A 42 -4.90 3.89 -5.30
N ILE A 43 -5.99 4.00 -4.56
CA ILE A 43 -7.28 4.46 -5.07
C ILE A 43 -7.44 5.96 -4.82
N PRO A 44 -8.18 6.69 -5.70
CA PRO A 44 -8.42 8.11 -5.48
C PRO A 44 -9.28 8.36 -4.24
N GLU A 45 -8.99 9.43 -3.51
CA GLU A 45 -9.76 9.84 -2.32
C GLU A 45 -11.24 10.09 -2.64
N VAL A 46 -11.51 10.65 -3.81
CA VAL A 46 -12.86 10.92 -4.31
C VAL A 46 -13.03 10.20 -5.64
N PRO A 47 -13.92 9.18 -5.72
CA PRO A 47 -14.25 8.53 -6.97
C PRO A 47 -14.81 9.52 -7.99
N ASN A 48 -14.49 9.29 -9.27
CA ASN A 48 -15.00 10.10 -10.38
C ASN A 48 -15.38 9.23 -11.59
N PRO A 49 -16.05 9.78 -12.62
CA PRO A 49 -16.50 8.97 -13.76
C PRO A 49 -15.38 8.46 -14.71
N SER A 50 -14.11 8.78 -14.44
CA SER A 50 -12.99 8.36 -15.30
C SER A 50 -12.82 6.84 -15.34
N LYS A 51 -12.19 6.36 -16.41
CA LYS A 51 -11.84 4.92 -16.55
C LYS A 51 -10.97 4.44 -15.39
N ILE A 52 -10.02 5.26 -14.95
CA ILE A 52 -9.10 4.93 -13.85
C ILE A 52 -9.87 4.73 -12.55
N SER A 53 -10.76 5.66 -12.21
CA SER A 53 -11.53 5.56 -10.97
C SER A 53 -12.54 4.40 -10.99
N LYS A 54 -13.13 4.09 -12.16
CA LYS A 54 -13.97 2.90 -12.31
C LYS A 54 -13.17 1.62 -12.13
N HIS A 55 -11.96 1.56 -12.69
CA HIS A 55 -11.08 0.42 -12.53
C HIS A 55 -10.66 0.23 -11.06
N ALA A 56 -10.23 1.31 -10.40
CA ALA A 56 -9.90 1.31 -8.97
C ALA A 56 -11.04 0.77 -8.11
N CYS A 57 -12.28 1.19 -8.37
CA CYS A 57 -13.45 0.68 -7.66
C CYS A 57 -13.73 -0.80 -7.96
N ALA A 58 -13.50 -1.27 -9.20
CA ALA A 58 -13.65 -2.68 -9.54
C ALA A 58 -12.61 -3.56 -8.80
N ILE A 59 -11.36 -3.10 -8.70
CA ILE A 59 -10.31 -3.79 -7.94
C ILE A 59 -10.63 -3.78 -6.43
N ASP A 60 -11.03 -2.65 -5.86
CA ASP A 60 -11.38 -2.55 -4.43
C ASP A 60 -12.53 -3.51 -4.07
N ASN A 61 -13.58 -3.57 -4.89
CA ASN A 61 -14.66 -4.54 -4.70
C ASN A 61 -14.20 -5.99 -4.82
N LEU A 62 -13.31 -6.29 -5.78
CA LEU A 62 -12.74 -7.62 -5.94
C LEU A 62 -11.95 -8.03 -4.70
N MET A 63 -11.14 -7.11 -4.16
CA MET A 63 -10.35 -7.36 -2.96
C MET A 63 -11.21 -7.44 -1.70
N PHE A 64 -12.31 -6.69 -1.61
CA PHE A 64 -13.30 -6.89 -0.55
C PHE A 64 -13.88 -8.31 -0.56
N LEU A 65 -14.19 -8.86 -1.74
CA LEU A 65 -14.68 -10.23 -1.87
C LEU A 65 -13.60 -11.27 -1.56
N ILE A 66 -12.33 -10.96 -1.84
CA ILE A 66 -11.18 -11.84 -1.61
C ILE A 66 -10.54 -11.51 -0.25
N HIS A 67 -10.88 -12.27 0.79
CA HIS A 67 -10.32 -12.13 2.15
C HIS A 67 -10.71 -10.86 2.92
N GLY A 68 -11.74 -10.11 2.49
CA GLY A 68 -12.13 -8.88 3.17
C GLY A 68 -11.09 -7.77 3.04
N GLY A 69 -10.29 -7.82 1.97
CA GLY A 69 -9.28 -6.82 1.66
C GLY A 69 -9.89 -5.46 1.37
N LYS A 70 -9.06 -4.43 1.46
CA LYS A 70 -9.44 -3.06 1.12
C LYS A 70 -8.27 -2.40 0.41
N GLU A 71 -8.55 -1.79 -0.73
CA GLU A 71 -7.61 -0.88 -1.37
C GLU A 71 -7.67 0.49 -0.72
N ARG A 72 -6.55 1.19 -0.70
CA ARG A 72 -6.38 2.36 0.17
C ARG A 72 -6.01 3.61 -0.58
N THR A 73 -6.47 4.72 -0.05
CA THR A 73 -6.03 6.04 -0.51
C THR A 73 -4.61 6.33 -0.02
N GLU A 74 -3.97 7.33 -0.60
CA GLU A 74 -2.64 7.78 -0.14
C GLU A 74 -2.67 8.17 1.34
N ASN A 75 -3.71 8.88 1.77
CA ASN A 75 -3.86 9.32 3.15
C ASN A 75 -4.08 8.13 4.12
N GLU A 76 -4.83 7.11 3.70
CA GLU A 76 -4.99 5.87 4.46
C GLU A 76 -3.67 5.10 4.60
N PHE A 77 -2.84 5.06 3.55
CA PHE A 77 -1.50 4.49 3.63
C PHE A 77 -0.59 5.28 4.57
N GLN A 78 -0.64 6.61 4.53
CA GLN A 78 0.12 7.45 5.46
C GLN A 78 -0.26 7.14 6.91
N ASN A 79 -1.56 7.04 7.21
CA ASN A 79 -2.06 6.69 8.54
C ASN A 79 -1.62 5.29 9.00
N LEU A 80 -1.60 4.31 8.09
CA LEU A 80 -1.06 2.99 8.36
C LEU A 80 0.42 3.03 8.72
N CYS A 81 1.24 3.72 7.92
CA CYS A 81 2.67 3.84 8.18
C CYS A 81 2.94 4.43 9.56
N MET A 82 2.24 5.51 9.93
CA MET A 82 2.33 6.13 11.25
C MET A 82 1.92 5.16 12.36
N SER A 83 0.79 4.46 12.20
CA SER A 83 0.29 3.48 13.18
C SER A 83 1.23 2.27 13.39
N SER A 84 2.05 1.98 12.39
CA SER A 84 3.03 0.90 12.41
C SER A 84 4.43 1.31 12.91
N GLY A 85 4.62 2.57 13.28
CA GLY A 85 5.88 3.08 13.83
C GLY A 85 6.83 3.69 12.81
N PHE A 86 6.43 3.80 11.53
CA PHE A 86 7.22 4.53 10.53
C PHE A 86 6.96 6.03 10.66
N PRO A 87 7.99 6.86 10.93
CA PRO A 87 7.80 8.29 11.15
C PRO A 87 7.58 9.08 9.85
N ASN A 88 7.88 8.49 8.68
CA ASN A 88 7.80 9.14 7.38
C ASN A 88 7.16 8.19 6.36
N PHE A 89 6.33 8.76 5.49
CA PHE A 89 5.75 8.11 4.31
C PHE A 89 6.11 8.93 3.07
N ILE A 90 6.47 8.25 1.99
CA ILE A 90 6.82 8.89 0.70
C ILE A 90 6.18 8.07 -0.42
N LEU A 91 5.26 8.69 -1.15
CA LEU A 91 4.76 8.13 -2.41
C LEU A 91 5.81 8.32 -3.51
N LEU A 92 6.40 7.21 -3.98
CA LEU A 92 7.50 7.26 -4.95
C LEU A 92 7.01 7.33 -6.40
N ALA A 93 5.99 6.57 -6.76
CA ALA A 93 5.40 6.53 -8.09
C ALA A 93 4.01 5.91 -8.04
N VAL A 94 3.13 6.37 -8.93
CA VAL A 94 1.83 5.73 -9.21
C VAL A 94 1.90 5.19 -10.63
N ILE A 95 1.77 3.88 -10.77
CA ILE A 95 1.71 3.22 -12.08
C ILE A 95 0.24 3.08 -12.45
N SER A 96 -0.24 3.89 -13.39
CA SER A 96 -1.58 3.73 -13.93
C SER A 96 -1.60 2.65 -15.00
N GLN A 97 -2.60 1.77 -14.97
CA GLN A 97 -2.82 0.71 -15.97
C GLN A 97 -2.81 1.19 -17.43
N LEU A 98 -3.20 2.45 -17.66
CA LEU A 98 -3.19 3.04 -19.00
C LEU A 98 -1.78 3.16 -19.61
N CYS A 99 -0.71 3.06 -18.80
CA CYS A 99 0.66 3.06 -19.29
C CYS A 99 1.15 1.67 -19.76
N LEU A 100 0.33 0.62 -19.59
CA LEU A 100 0.62 -0.75 -19.98
C LEU A 100 -0.26 -1.27 -21.14
N GLU A 101 -1.15 -0.42 -21.65
CA GLU A 101 -1.94 -0.62 -22.88
C GLU A 101 -1.45 0.35 -23.97
#